data_AF-A0A0J7J4Y9-F1
#
_entry.id   AF-A0A0J7J4Y9-F1
#
_cell.length_a   1.000
_cell.length_b   1.000
_cell.length_c   1.000
_cell.angle_alpha   90.00
_cell.angle_beta   90.00
_cell.angle_gamma   90.00
#
_symmetry.space_group_name_H-M   'P 1'
#
loop_
_entity.id
_entity.type
_entity.pdbx_description
1 polymer ?
#
loop_
_entity_poly.entity_id
_entity_poly.type
_entity_poly.pdbx_seq_one_letter_code
_entity_poly.pdbx_strand_id
1 'polypeptide(L)'
;MAVGLYGKTLPEPNGAPIRLVVPLKYGFYANVNPEVDHPRWSKKRERRLPAGLLSPNWREAVKFNGHDEQVAHLYKGMDLRKFY
;
A
#
# COMPACT_ATOMS: atom_id res chain seq x y z
N MET A 1 11.66 -14.21 -1.43
CA MET A 1 12.85 -13.44 -1.01
C MET A 1 13.60 -13.02 -2.27
N ALA A 2 13.76 -11.73 -2.53
CA ALA A 2 14.52 -11.26 -3.68
C ALA A 2 16.01 -11.35 -3.33
N VAL A 3 16.72 -12.31 -3.93
CA VAL A 3 18.18 -12.40 -3.85
C VAL A 3 18.78 -11.32 -4.74
N GLY A 4 19.70 -10.53 -4.19
CA GLY A 4 20.19 -9.29 -4.77
C GLY A 4 20.80 -9.42 -6.17
N LEU A 5 20.70 -8.32 -6.93
CA LEU A 5 21.33 -8.17 -8.24
C LEU A 5 22.87 -8.24 -8.07
N TYR A 6 23.52 -9.18 -8.75
CA TYR A 6 25.00 -9.29 -8.86
C TYR A 6 25.77 -9.64 -7.57
N GLY A 7 25.22 -10.48 -6.67
CA GLY A 7 25.99 -11.09 -5.58
C GLY A 7 26.48 -10.14 -4.48
N LYS A 8 25.99 -8.89 -4.47
CA LYS A 8 26.20 -7.94 -3.36
C LYS A 8 24.99 -7.95 -2.43
N THR A 9 25.25 -7.89 -1.12
CA THR A 9 24.20 -7.73 -0.10
C THR A 9 23.47 -6.42 -0.40
N LEU A 10 22.15 -6.50 -0.62
CA LEU A 10 21.34 -5.30 -0.81
C LEU A 10 21.37 -4.48 0.49
N PRO A 11 21.53 -3.15 0.42
CA PRO A 11 21.36 -2.30 1.60
C PRO A 11 19.96 -2.55 2.19
N GLU A 12 19.86 -2.46 3.52
CA GLU A 12 18.62 -2.74 4.24
C GLU A 12 17.45 -2.01 3.55
N PRO A 13 16.47 -2.76 3.03
CA PRO A 13 15.33 -2.16 2.40
C PRO A 13 14.52 -1.47 3.49
N ASN A 14 14.54 -0.14 3.49
CA ASN A 14 13.50 0.62 4.13
C ASN A 14 12.19 0.27 3.40
N GLY A 15 11.47 -0.78 3.81
CA GLY A 15 10.08 -1.01 3.42
C GLY A 15 9.64 -2.44 3.20
N ALA A 16 8.38 -2.56 2.77
CA ALA A 16 7.75 -3.84 2.48
C ALA A 16 8.54 -4.63 1.39
N PRO A 17 8.65 -5.97 1.50
CA PRO A 17 9.48 -6.80 0.61
C PRO A 17 9.23 -6.63 -0.90
N ILE A 18 8.04 -6.16 -1.31
CA ILE A 18 7.68 -5.94 -2.72
C ILE A 18 8.36 -4.69 -3.31
N ARG A 19 8.71 -3.69 -2.48
CA ARG A 19 9.42 -2.48 -2.92
C ARG A 19 10.77 -2.81 -3.59
N LEU A 20 11.43 -3.88 -3.14
CA LEU A 20 12.69 -4.37 -3.73
C LEU A 20 12.53 -4.83 -5.18
N VAL A 21 11.34 -5.29 -5.55
CA VAL A 21 11.06 -5.86 -6.88
C VAL A 21 10.44 -4.82 -7.79
N VAL A 22 9.58 -3.93 -7.26
CA VAL A 22 8.91 -2.88 -8.05
C VAL A 22 8.77 -1.57 -7.26
N PRO A 23 9.85 -0.78 -7.13
CA PRO A 23 9.89 0.39 -6.25
C PRO A 23 8.93 1.50 -6.65
N LEU A 24 8.56 1.60 -7.94
CA LEU A 24 7.67 2.64 -8.47
C LEU A 24 6.17 2.39 -8.20
N LYS A 25 5.81 1.22 -7.65
CA LYS A 25 4.41 0.82 -7.42
C LYS A 25 4.02 0.79 -5.95
N TYR A 26 4.99 0.62 -5.07
CA TYR A 26 4.76 0.41 -3.64
C TYR A 26 5.78 1.17 -2.80
N GLY A 27 5.29 2.22 -2.17
CA GLY A 27 6.03 3.05 -1.25
C GLY A 27 6.39 2.38 0.06
N PHE A 28 7.18 3.09 0.86
CA PHE A 28 7.68 2.60 2.14
C PHE A 28 6.55 2.29 3.13
N TYR A 29 5.64 3.25 3.32
CA TYR A 29 4.62 3.16 4.36
C TYR A 29 3.45 2.26 3.98
N ALA A 30 3.11 2.17 2.69
CA ALA A 30 2.02 1.34 2.17
C ALA A 30 0.65 1.49 2.90
N ASN A 31 0.43 2.60 3.60
CA ASN A 31 -0.83 2.88 4.31
C ASN A 31 -2.01 2.94 3.34
N VAL A 32 -3.14 2.36 3.74
CA VAL A 32 -4.39 2.41 2.96
C VAL A 32 -4.85 3.85 2.89
N ASN A 33 -4.82 4.42 1.68
CA ASN A 33 -5.27 5.78 1.41
C ASN A 33 -6.11 5.80 0.13
N PRO A 34 -7.44 6.02 0.23
CA PRO A 34 -8.35 6.09 -0.91
C PRO A 34 -8.06 7.28 -1.84
N GLU A 35 -7.40 8.33 -1.35
CA GLU A 35 -7.08 9.54 -2.12
C GLU A 35 -5.89 9.35 -3.07
N VAL A 36 -5.09 8.30 -2.87
CA VAL A 36 -3.88 8.05 -3.67
C VAL A 36 -4.06 6.77 -4.48
N ASP A 37 -4.32 6.95 -5.78
CA ASP A 37 -4.51 5.85 -6.71
C ASP A 37 -3.20 5.13 -7.05
N HIS A 38 -3.29 3.84 -7.38
CA HIS A 38 -2.17 3.09 -7.92
C HIS A 38 -2.02 3.38 -9.42
N PRO A 39 -0.80 3.36 -10.00
CA PRO A 39 -0.58 3.60 -11.44
C PRO A 39 -1.39 2.72 -12.42
N ARG A 40 -2.03 1.66 -11.93
CA ARG A 40 -2.79 0.68 -12.74
C ARG A 40 -4.25 0.56 -12.35
N TRP A 41 -4.64 1.00 -11.16
CA TRP A 41 -6.00 0.84 -10.67
C TRP A 41 -6.31 1.86 -9.59
N SER A 42 -7.57 2.25 -9.50
CA SER A 42 -8.02 3.12 -8.41
C SER A 42 -8.08 2.36 -7.08
N LYS A 43 -7.67 3.02 -5.99
CA LYS A 43 -7.77 2.48 -4.62
C LYS A 43 -9.00 2.96 -3.86
N LYS A 44 -9.90 3.71 -4.52
CA LYS A 44 -11.09 4.29 -3.90
C LYS A 44 -12.11 3.25 -3.43
N ARG A 45 -12.09 2.06 -4.04
CA ARG A 45 -13.01 0.96 -3.73
C ARG A 45 -12.27 -0.36 -3.63
N GLU A 46 -12.78 -1.22 -2.78
CA GLU A 46 -12.28 -2.57 -2.53
C GLU A 46 -13.39 -3.61 -2.75
N ARG A 47 -12.98 -4.84 -3.04
CA ARG A 47 -13.90 -5.97 -3.18
C ARG A 47 -13.88 -6.77 -1.89
N ARG A 48 -14.98 -6.74 -1.14
CA ARG A 48 -15.14 -7.56 0.07
C ARG A 48 -15.39 -9.01 -0.33
N LEU A 49 -14.64 -9.92 0.28
CA LEU A 49 -14.86 -11.36 0.15
C LEU A 49 -15.70 -11.88 1.33
N PRO A 50 -16.55 -12.90 1.15
CA PRO A 50 -16.87 -13.55 -0.13
C PRO A 50 -17.79 -12.68 -1.01
N ALA A 51 -17.63 -12.81 -2.33
CA ALA A 51 -18.51 -12.19 -3.31
C ALA A 51 -18.83 -13.18 -4.44
N GLY A 52 -20.01 -13.04 -5.06
CA GLY A 52 -20.41 -13.89 -6.18
C GLY A 52 -19.57 -13.64 -7.43
N LEU A 53 -19.49 -14.65 -8.31
CA LEU A 53 -18.68 -14.59 -9.54
C LEU A 53 -19.08 -13.41 -10.46
N LEU A 54 -20.38 -13.09 -10.52
CA LEU A 54 -20.94 -12.02 -11.34
C LEU A 54 -21.46 -10.83 -10.51
N SER A 55 -21.46 -10.94 -9.18
CA SER A 55 -21.97 -9.90 -8.27
C SER A 55 -20.91 -9.57 -7.22
N PRO A 56 -19.87 -8.82 -7.62
CA PRO A 56 -18.84 -8.36 -6.70
C PRO A 56 -19.41 -7.40 -5.65
N ASN A 57 -19.16 -7.68 -4.37
CA ASN A 57 -19.51 -6.80 -3.26
C ASN A 57 -18.45 -5.70 -3.13
N TRP A 58 -18.67 -4.58 -3.82
CA TRP A 58 -17.80 -3.40 -3.77
C TRP A 58 -18.11 -2.56 -2.52
N ARG A 59 -17.07 -2.15 -1.80
CA ARG A 59 -17.15 -1.18 -0.70
C ARG A 59 -16.18 -0.04 -0.94
N GLU A 60 -16.49 1.13 -0.41
CA GLU A 60 -15.57 2.26 -0.42
C GLU A 60 -14.42 1.97 0.54
N ALA A 61 -13.19 2.24 0.09
CA ALA A 61 -12.01 2.05 0.92
C ALA A 61 -11.99 3.14 1.99
N VAL A 62 -11.70 2.77 3.23
CA VAL A 62 -11.55 3.71 4.34
C VAL A 62 -10.07 3.97 4.57
N LYS A 63 -9.72 5.22 4.92
CA LYS A 63 -8.34 5.59 5.25
C LYS A 63 -7.84 4.78 6.45
N PHE A 64 -6.59 4.33 6.40
CA PHE A 64 -6.01 3.41 7.39
C PHE A 64 -6.86 2.15 7.63
N ASN A 65 -7.68 1.75 6.64
CA ASN A 65 -8.60 0.63 6.76
C ASN A 65 -9.60 0.77 7.93
N GLY A 66 -9.95 2.00 8.33
CA GLY A 66 -10.85 2.30 9.45
C GLY A 66 -10.19 2.31 10.83
N HIS A 67 -8.87 2.22 10.91
CA HIS A 67 -8.10 2.30 12.16
C HIS A 67 -7.47 3.68 12.39
N ASP A 68 -8.02 4.72 11.78
CA ASP A 68 -7.47 6.08 11.83
C ASP A 68 -7.32 6.58 13.27
N GLU A 69 -8.31 6.37 14.14
CA GLU A 69 -8.21 6.75 15.55
C GLU A 69 -7.00 6.15 16.28
N GLN A 70 -6.59 4.94 15.86
CA GLN A 70 -5.54 4.16 16.50
C GLN A 70 -4.16 4.47 15.92
N VAL A 71 -4.05 4.74 14.61
CA VAL A 71 -2.74 4.87 13.94
C VAL A 71 -2.46 6.24 13.35
N ALA A 72 -3.46 7.11 13.18
CA ALA A 72 -3.26 8.39 12.49
C ALA A 72 -2.27 9.31 13.24
N HIS A 73 -2.21 9.21 14.56
CA HIS A 73 -1.29 10.01 15.38
C HIS A 73 0.19 9.74 15.06
N LEU A 74 0.55 8.52 14.66
CA LEU A 74 1.92 8.13 14.29
C LEU A 74 2.42 8.85 13.05
N TYR A 75 1.50 9.30 12.19
CA TYR A 75 1.79 9.91 10.90
C TYR A 75 1.43 11.40 10.85
N LYS A 76 1.05 11.98 11.99
CA LYS A 76 0.63 13.38 12.08
C LYS A 76 1.79 14.31 11.71
N GLY A 77 1.57 15.19 10.72
CA GLY A 77 2.58 16.13 10.23
C GLY A 77 3.58 15.55 9.22
N MET A 78 3.45 14.28 8.84
CA MET A 78 4.28 13.68 7.79
C MET A 78 3.60 13.76 6.42
N ASP A 79 4.38 13.97 5.36
CA ASP A 79 3.88 13.84 3.99
C ASP A 79 3.86 12.36 3.56
N LEU A 80 2.67 11.77 3.62
CA LEU A 80 2.43 10.37 3.25
C LEU A 80 2.57 10.09 1.74
N ARG A 81 2.68 11.13 0.89
CA ARG A 81 2.89 11.01 -0.56
C ARG A 81 4.39 10.97 -0.91
N LYS A 82 5.25 11.52 -0.05
CA LYS A 82 6.69 11.67 -0.29
C LYS A 82 7.45 10.35 -0.42
N PHE A 83 6.90 9.26 0.10
CA PHE A 83 7.48 7.91 0.03
C PHE A 83 6.50 6.88 -0.55
N TYR A 84 5.67 7.30 -1.52
CA TYR A 84 4.83 6.43 -2.34
C TYR A 84 5.63 5.53 -3.29
#